data_AF-A0A6B8M188-F1
#
_entry.id   AF-A0A6B8M188-F1
#
_cell.length_a   1.000
_cell.length_b   1.000
_cell.length_c   1.000
_cell.angle_alpha   90.00
_cell.angle_beta   90.00
_cell.angle_gamma   90.00
#
_symmetry.space_group_name_H-M   'P 1'
#
loop_
_entity.id
_entity.type
_entity.pdbx_description
1 polymer ?
#
loop_
_entity_poly.entity_id
_entity_poly.type
_entity_poly.pdbx_seq_one_letter_code
_entity_poly.pdbx_strand_id
1 'polypeptide(L)'
;MCAFSSSSLFSRLLVDLALPQILSAEPAWGGAEKPLAEWERQQLEQAALACQSRSYKELFWAMIRSAAVRKRYAAPQIDYEERGEKSDTRKSAIAKESYDKFPIQMFNFYWKTTVSAKPGDKDEYVMMEFDQSQSNQISVEWTRVHYRGPYGGEENLGTAYDLDGKSYRSGRRVDGRLLLYQTKDCWELVADIRYVK
;
A
#
# COMPACT_ATOMS: atom_id res chain seq x y z
N MET A 1 -72.99 -28.16 45.47
CA MET A 1 -72.55 -28.85 44.25
C MET A 1 -71.38 -28.05 43.66
N CYS A 2 -70.25 -28.75 43.57
CA CYS A 2 -69.05 -28.57 42.75
C CYS A 2 -68.40 -27.20 42.52
N ALA A 3 -67.10 -27.20 42.85
CA ALA A 3 -66.07 -26.23 42.57
C ALA A 3 -65.44 -26.44 41.18
N PHE A 4 -64.39 -25.64 40.95
CA PHE A 4 -63.32 -25.72 39.95
C PHE A 4 -63.57 -24.98 38.63
N SER A 5 -62.60 -24.33 37.97
CA SER A 5 -61.23 -23.84 38.21
C SER A 5 -60.58 -23.82 36.82
N SER A 6 -59.62 -22.92 36.62
CA SER A 6 -58.65 -22.88 35.52
C SER A 6 -59.15 -22.39 34.17
N SER A 7 -58.37 -21.68 33.36
CA SER A 7 -57.09 -20.95 33.44
C SER A 7 -56.74 -20.65 31.98
N SER A 8 -55.96 -19.59 31.72
CA SER A 8 -54.96 -19.55 30.63
C SER A 8 -55.49 -19.38 29.19
N LEU A 9 -54.93 -18.55 28.29
CA LEU A 9 -53.67 -17.83 28.22
C LEU A 9 -53.82 -16.57 27.34
N PHE A 10 -53.29 -15.45 27.81
CA PHE A 10 -52.92 -14.31 26.96
C PHE A 10 -51.70 -14.70 26.13
N SER A 11 -51.89 -14.90 24.82
CA SER A 11 -50.76 -15.04 23.88
C SER A 11 -50.30 -13.65 23.45
N ARG A 12 -49.29 -13.11 24.15
CA ARG A 12 -48.55 -11.93 23.69
C ARG A 12 -47.53 -12.38 22.65
N LEU A 13 -47.81 -12.13 21.38
CA LEU A 13 -46.79 -12.13 20.32
C LEU A 13 -45.84 -10.95 20.59
N LEU A 14 -44.70 -11.25 21.22
CA LEU A 14 -43.53 -10.39 21.19
C LEU A 14 -42.90 -10.55 19.80
N VAL A 15 -42.97 -9.47 19.01
CA VAL A 15 -42.13 -9.33 17.81
C VAL A 15 -40.75 -8.92 18.31
N ASP A 16 -39.84 -9.89 18.39
CA ASP A 16 -38.42 -9.65 18.57
C ASP A 16 -37.89 -8.92 17.33
N LEU A 17 -37.81 -7.59 17.41
CA LEU A 17 -36.98 -6.79 16.51
C LEU A 17 -35.51 -7.05 16.89
N ALA A 18 -34.95 -8.11 16.30
CA ALA A 18 -33.52 -8.33 16.26
C ALA A 18 -32.87 -7.19 15.46
N LEU A 19 -32.37 -6.17 16.16
CA LEU A 19 -31.46 -5.18 15.60
C LEU A 19 -30.22 -5.91 15.06
N PRO A 20 -29.81 -5.68 13.80
CA PRO A 20 -28.55 -6.19 13.31
C PRO A 20 -27.44 -5.59 14.17
N GLN A 21 -26.67 -6.45 14.83
CA GLN A 21 -25.40 -6.04 15.41
C GLN A 21 -24.54 -5.54 14.26
N ILE A 22 -24.38 -4.23 14.18
CA ILE A 22 -23.33 -3.60 13.38
C ILE A 22 -22.04 -4.13 13.99
N LEU A 23 -21.49 -5.18 13.38
CA LEU A 23 -20.09 -5.53 13.50
C LEU A 23 -19.33 -4.35 12.92
N SER A 24 -19.06 -3.37 13.78
CA SER A 24 -17.94 -2.48 13.59
C SER A 24 -16.71 -3.38 13.57
N ALA A 25 -16.24 -3.73 12.38
CA ALA A 25 -14.89 -4.20 12.19
C ALA A 25 -13.97 -3.01 12.44
N GLU A 26 -13.75 -2.71 13.72
CA GLU A 26 -12.63 -1.88 14.14
C GLU A 26 -11.36 -2.59 13.65
N PRO A 27 -10.48 -1.95 12.88
CA PRO A 27 -9.16 -2.52 12.67
C PRO A 27 -8.51 -2.59 14.06
N ALA A 28 -8.22 -3.80 14.52
CA ALA A 28 -7.54 -4.08 15.77
C ALA A 28 -6.09 -3.59 15.70
N TRP A 29 -5.90 -2.28 15.82
CA TRP A 29 -4.63 -1.66 16.16
C TRP A 29 -4.85 -0.85 17.43
N GLY A 30 -5.13 -1.56 18.51
CA GLY A 30 -5.22 -1.01 19.85
C GLY A 30 -3.86 -0.47 20.31
N GLY A 31 -3.83 0.83 20.61
CA GLY A 31 -3.03 1.41 21.70
C GLY A 31 -1.51 1.48 21.53
N ALA A 32 -1.04 2.43 20.71
CA ALA A 32 0.26 3.10 20.92
C ALA A 32 0.39 4.39 20.07
N GLU A 33 -0.37 5.45 20.40
CA GLU A 33 -0.28 6.72 19.64
C GLU A 33 1.10 7.39 19.73
N LYS A 34 1.87 7.14 20.81
CA LYS A 34 3.21 7.73 21.02
C LYS A 34 4.32 7.07 20.17
N PRO A 35 4.49 5.73 20.13
CA PRO A 35 5.50 5.09 19.29
C PRO A 35 5.34 5.35 17.79
N LEU A 36 4.09 5.44 17.29
CA LEU A 36 3.85 5.76 15.88
C LEU A 36 4.24 7.20 15.56
N ALA A 37 3.88 8.15 16.42
CA ALA A 37 4.23 9.57 16.23
C ALA A 37 5.75 9.82 16.28
N GLU A 38 6.46 9.17 17.20
CA GLU A 38 7.92 9.27 17.31
C GLU A 38 8.62 8.65 16.08
N TRP A 39 8.15 7.49 15.61
CA TRP A 39 8.63 6.86 14.38
C TRP A 39 8.41 7.75 13.15
N GLU A 40 7.19 8.29 12.98
CA GLU A 40 6.85 9.20 11.88
C GLU A 40 7.72 10.47 11.91
N ARG A 41 8.01 11.01 13.11
CA ARG A 41 8.95 12.14 13.26
C ARG A 41 10.35 11.77 12.79
N GLN A 42 10.86 10.60 13.18
CA GLN A 42 12.16 10.12 12.71
C GLN A 42 12.21 9.98 11.19
N GLN A 43 11.15 9.45 10.56
CA GLN A 43 11.10 9.34 9.09
C GLN A 43 11.07 10.72 8.41
N LEU A 44 10.40 11.72 8.99
CA LEU A 44 10.42 13.10 8.49
C LEU A 44 11.80 13.74 8.59
N GLU A 45 12.55 13.49 9.66
CA GLU A 45 13.94 13.95 9.81
C GLU A 45 14.86 13.31 8.76
N GLN A 46 14.75 11.99 8.55
CA GLN A 46 15.49 11.29 7.50
C GLN A 46 15.15 11.82 6.10
N ALA A 47 13.88 12.07 5.82
CA ALA A 47 13.44 12.67 4.57
C ALA A 47 14.02 14.09 4.36
N ALA A 48 14.12 14.90 5.42
CA ALA A 48 14.73 16.22 5.34
C ALA A 48 16.24 16.14 5.02
N LEU A 49 16.97 15.19 5.63
CA LEU A 49 18.38 14.93 5.31
C LEU A 49 18.56 14.43 3.87
N ALA A 50 17.64 13.58 3.39
CA ALA A 50 17.62 13.14 2.00
C ALA A 50 17.45 14.32 1.02
N CYS A 51 16.57 15.28 1.34
CA CYS A 51 16.42 16.50 0.55
C CYS A 51 17.70 17.35 0.52
N GLN A 52 18.32 17.57 1.68
CA GLN A 52 19.56 18.37 1.80
C GLN A 52 20.71 17.75 1.00
N SER A 53 20.84 16.42 1.03
CA SER A 53 21.84 15.66 0.29
C SER A 53 21.44 15.36 -1.16
N ARG A 54 20.27 15.83 -1.62
CA ARG A 54 19.69 15.54 -2.94
C ARG A 54 19.53 14.05 -3.24
N SER A 55 19.45 13.20 -2.22
CA SER A 55 19.29 11.75 -2.38
C SER A 55 17.83 11.37 -2.61
N TYR A 56 17.46 11.14 -3.87
CA TYR A 56 16.11 10.65 -4.22
C TYR A 56 15.81 9.29 -3.58
N LYS A 57 16.82 8.43 -3.45
CA LYS A 57 16.67 7.05 -3.00
C LYS A 57 16.29 7.00 -1.53
N GLU A 58 17.01 7.76 -0.70
CA GLU A 58 16.70 7.86 0.73
C GLU A 58 15.33 8.51 0.97
N LEU A 59 14.98 9.55 0.19
CA LEU A 59 13.66 10.16 0.29
C LEU A 59 12.56 9.16 -0.08
N PHE A 60 12.75 8.40 -1.16
CA PHE A 60 11.79 7.40 -1.60
C PHE A 60 11.59 6.29 -0.56
N TRP A 61 12.67 5.83 0.09
CA TRP A 61 12.54 4.87 1.18
C TRP A 61 11.76 5.42 2.38
N ALA A 62 12.00 6.68 2.75
CA ALA A 62 11.21 7.34 3.78
C ALA A 62 9.73 7.47 3.36
N MET A 63 9.44 7.75 2.08
CA MET A 63 8.07 7.79 1.55
C MET A 63 7.37 6.44 1.65
N ILE A 64 8.04 5.31 1.37
CA ILE A 64 7.41 3.98 1.50
C ILE A 64 7.07 3.68 2.97
N ARG A 65 7.92 4.10 3.90
CA ARG A 65 7.82 3.78 5.34
C ARG A 65 6.83 4.66 6.11
N SER A 66 6.60 5.89 5.67
CA SER A 66 5.88 6.90 6.46
C SER A 66 4.82 7.63 5.65
N ALA A 67 3.59 7.63 6.17
CA ALA A 67 2.51 8.40 5.58
C ALA A 67 2.73 9.91 5.73
N ALA A 68 3.34 10.35 6.85
CA ALA A 68 3.64 11.77 7.06
C ALA A 68 4.69 12.27 6.05
N VAL A 69 5.71 11.47 5.72
CA VAL A 69 6.70 11.81 4.70
C VAL A 69 6.03 11.95 3.34
N ARG A 70 5.15 11.03 2.95
CA ARG A 70 4.36 11.16 1.72
C ARG A 70 3.53 12.43 1.71
N LYS A 71 2.81 12.71 2.80
CA LYS A 71 2.04 13.94 2.97
C LYS A 71 2.92 15.19 2.97
N ARG A 72 4.21 15.11 3.28
CA ARG A 72 5.11 16.26 3.23
C ARG A 72 5.69 16.48 1.84
N TYR A 73 6.19 15.41 1.20
CA TYR A 73 7.06 15.47 0.03
C TYR A 73 6.43 14.97 -1.28
N ALA A 74 5.19 14.47 -1.27
CA ALA A 74 4.44 14.26 -2.51
C ALA A 74 3.92 15.60 -3.06
N ALA A 75 3.81 15.66 -4.40
CA ALA A 75 3.19 16.78 -5.09
C ALA A 75 1.73 16.98 -4.63
N PRO A 76 1.16 18.19 -4.78
CA PRO A 76 -0.25 18.45 -4.45
C PRO A 76 -1.23 17.53 -5.19
N GLN A 77 -0.85 17.12 -6.40
CA GLN A 77 -1.56 16.14 -7.21
C GLN A 77 -0.54 15.17 -7.81
N ILE A 78 -0.87 13.89 -7.76
CA ILE A 78 -0.11 12.82 -8.43
C ILE A 78 -0.90 12.42 -9.68
N ASP A 79 -0.24 12.45 -10.82
CA ASP A 79 -0.79 11.92 -12.05
C ASP A 79 -0.90 10.39 -11.92
N TYR A 80 -2.13 9.87 -11.98
CA TYR A 80 -2.39 8.45 -11.93
C TYR A 80 -2.74 7.94 -13.31
N GLU A 81 -2.12 6.83 -13.70
CA GLU A 81 -2.36 6.21 -14.99
C GLU A 81 -2.45 4.70 -14.86
N GLU A 82 -3.48 4.11 -15.46
CA GLU A 82 -3.55 2.67 -15.71
C GLU A 82 -3.44 2.40 -17.20
N ARG A 83 -2.44 1.62 -17.59
CA ARG A 83 -2.14 1.25 -18.98
C ARG A 83 -2.46 -0.23 -19.19
N GLY A 84 -3.44 -0.50 -20.05
CA GLY A 84 -3.79 -1.85 -20.51
C GLY A 84 -3.01 -2.31 -21.75
N GLU A 85 -3.22 -3.56 -22.17
CA GLU A 85 -2.50 -4.16 -23.31
C GLU A 85 -2.85 -3.56 -24.68
N LYS A 86 -4.04 -3.00 -24.84
CA LYS A 86 -4.56 -2.50 -26.14
C LYS A 86 -4.55 -0.98 -26.27
N SER A 87 -3.54 -0.32 -25.69
CA SER A 87 -3.44 1.16 -25.60
C SER A 87 -4.54 1.85 -24.78
N ASP A 88 -5.44 1.08 -24.15
CA ASP A 88 -6.41 1.58 -23.19
C ASP A 88 -5.66 2.23 -22.03
N THR A 89 -5.85 3.53 -21.89
CA THR A 89 -5.18 4.32 -20.86
C THR A 89 -6.23 5.08 -20.07
N ARG A 90 -6.35 4.75 -18.78
CA ARG A 90 -7.19 5.51 -17.85
C ARG A 90 -6.30 6.47 -17.08
N LYS A 91 -6.63 7.77 -17.16
CA LYS A 91 -5.91 8.80 -16.43
C LYS A 91 -6.82 9.44 -15.39
N SER A 92 -6.27 9.70 -14.22
CA SER A 92 -6.90 10.50 -13.19
C SER A 92 -5.82 11.25 -12.39
N ALA A 93 -6.25 12.13 -11.49
CA ALA A 93 -5.36 12.78 -10.55
C ALA A 93 -5.71 12.29 -9.14
N ILE A 94 -4.70 11.91 -8.37
CA ILE A 94 -4.85 11.59 -6.96
C ILE A 94 -4.48 12.84 -6.16
N ALA A 95 -5.46 13.41 -5.46
CA ALA A 95 -5.23 14.50 -4.54
C ALA A 95 -4.37 14.01 -3.36
N LYS A 96 -3.50 14.88 -2.87
CA LYS A 96 -2.56 14.62 -1.77
C LYS A 96 -3.21 14.02 -0.52
N GLU A 97 -4.46 14.40 -0.24
CA GLU A 97 -5.25 13.93 0.90
C GLU A 97 -5.74 12.48 0.74
N SER A 98 -5.75 11.95 -0.49
CA SER A 98 -6.15 10.58 -0.80
C SER A 98 -4.97 9.61 -0.89
N TYR A 99 -3.77 10.05 -0.48
CA TYR A 99 -2.52 9.33 -0.70
C TYR A 99 -2.15 8.32 0.40
N ASP A 100 -3.10 8.00 1.26
CA ASP A 100 -2.96 7.00 2.32
C ASP A 100 -2.70 5.60 1.75
N LYS A 101 -3.08 5.37 0.48
CA LYS A 101 -2.92 4.13 -0.28
C LYS A 101 -1.76 4.20 -1.26
N PHE A 102 -0.57 4.59 -0.79
CA PHE A 102 0.65 4.46 -1.58
C PHE A 102 0.77 3.02 -2.13
N PRO A 103 1.17 2.82 -3.39
CA PRO A 103 1.11 1.48 -4.00
C PRO A 103 2.02 0.46 -3.30
N ILE A 104 3.15 0.89 -2.73
CA ILE A 104 4.19 0.05 -2.13
C ILE A 104 4.41 0.38 -0.64
N GLN A 105 4.46 -0.62 0.22
CA GLN A 105 4.76 -0.49 1.63
C GLN A 105 5.91 -1.40 2.04
N MET A 106 6.61 -0.99 3.09
CA MET A 106 7.58 -1.84 3.76
C MET A 106 6.86 -2.78 4.72
N PHE A 107 7.19 -4.06 4.66
CA PHE A 107 6.78 -5.06 5.63
C PHE A 107 8.04 -5.77 6.14
N ASN A 108 8.45 -5.46 7.37
CA ASN A 108 9.75 -5.81 7.94
C ASN A 108 10.91 -5.31 7.05
N PHE A 109 11.55 -6.21 6.29
CA PHE A 109 12.67 -5.92 5.38
C PHE A 109 12.30 -6.05 3.90
N TYR A 110 11.04 -6.37 3.62
CA TYR A 110 10.54 -6.62 2.27
C TYR A 110 9.57 -5.55 1.81
N TRP A 111 9.36 -5.51 0.51
CA TRP A 111 8.43 -4.58 -0.12
C TRP A 111 7.23 -5.35 -0.63
N LYS A 112 6.04 -4.80 -0.37
CA LYS A 112 4.77 -5.35 -0.82
C LYS A 112 3.92 -4.24 -1.36
N THR A 113 2.98 -4.57 -2.23
CA THR A 113 1.95 -3.59 -2.54
C THR A 113 0.84 -3.58 -1.52
N THR A 114 0.14 -2.46 -1.41
CA THR A 114 -1.06 -2.34 -0.57
C THR A 114 -2.22 -3.21 -1.03
N VAL A 115 -2.27 -3.56 -2.32
CA VAL A 115 -3.28 -4.46 -2.89
C VAL A 115 -2.56 -5.52 -3.72
N SER A 116 -2.67 -6.77 -3.27
CA SER A 116 -2.14 -7.93 -4.00
C SER A 116 -2.89 -8.15 -5.32
N ALA A 117 -2.21 -8.71 -6.33
CA ALA A 117 -2.86 -9.03 -7.60
C ALA A 117 -3.95 -10.08 -7.43
N LYS A 118 -3.73 -11.05 -6.52
CA LYS A 118 -4.73 -12.04 -6.12
C LYS A 118 -5.17 -11.78 -4.67
N PRO A 119 -6.49 -11.63 -4.40
CA PRO A 119 -6.98 -11.45 -3.04
C PRO A 119 -6.51 -12.58 -2.11
N GLY A 120 -5.92 -12.21 -0.97
CA GLY A 120 -5.41 -13.16 0.02
C GLY A 120 -4.01 -13.73 -0.25
N ASP A 121 -3.35 -13.31 -1.34
CA ASP A 121 -1.96 -13.67 -1.60
C ASP A 121 -1.01 -12.96 -0.64
N LYS A 122 -0.57 -13.70 0.38
CA LYS A 122 0.35 -13.20 1.41
C LYS A 122 1.82 -13.33 1.00
N ASP A 123 2.13 -14.05 -0.07
CA ASP A 123 3.50 -14.34 -0.49
C ASP A 123 3.90 -13.50 -1.71
N GLU A 124 3.07 -12.52 -2.07
CA GLU A 124 3.38 -11.51 -3.09
C GLU A 124 4.28 -10.41 -2.51
N TYR A 125 5.40 -10.18 -3.20
CA TYR A 125 6.38 -9.15 -2.88
C TYR A 125 6.64 -8.25 -4.09
N VAL A 126 7.47 -7.23 -3.89
CA VAL A 126 7.84 -6.27 -4.91
C VAL A 126 9.36 -6.20 -5.03
N MET A 127 9.84 -6.37 -6.26
CA MET A 127 11.18 -5.97 -6.66
C MET A 127 11.13 -4.55 -7.22
N MET A 128 12.09 -3.70 -6.85
CA MET A 128 12.18 -2.32 -7.33
C MET A 128 13.49 -2.07 -8.05
N GLU A 129 13.40 -1.25 -9.10
CA GLU A 129 14.53 -0.78 -9.89
C GLU A 129 14.48 0.74 -9.97
N PHE A 130 15.62 1.39 -9.74
CA PHE A 130 15.74 2.84 -9.83
C PHE A 130 16.45 3.18 -11.14
N ASP A 131 15.76 3.90 -12.01
CA ASP A 131 16.30 4.40 -13.26
C ASP A 131 16.34 5.93 -13.22
N GLN A 132 17.57 6.45 -13.19
CA GLN A 132 17.85 7.87 -13.39
C GLN A 132 18.20 8.06 -14.87
N SER A 133 17.17 8.19 -15.70
CA SER A 133 17.38 8.62 -17.09
C SER A 133 17.94 10.06 -17.13
N GLN A 134 18.49 10.50 -18.26
CA GLN A 134 19.18 11.80 -18.45
C GLN A 134 18.30 13.06 -18.25
N SER A 135 17.16 12.95 -17.58
CA SER A 135 16.23 14.03 -17.25
C SER A 135 16.23 14.33 -15.75
N ASN A 136 15.55 15.39 -15.33
CA ASN A 136 15.32 15.71 -13.90
C ASN A 136 14.26 14.79 -13.25
N GLN A 137 14.04 13.60 -13.83
CA GLN A 137 13.09 12.61 -13.36
C GLN A 137 13.80 11.31 -13.00
N ILE A 138 13.40 10.76 -11.86
CA ILE A 138 13.72 9.39 -11.46
C ILE A 138 12.49 8.54 -11.67
N SER A 139 12.69 7.40 -12.33
CA SER A 139 11.72 6.34 -12.44
C SER A 139 12.03 5.28 -11.40
N VAL A 140 11.07 4.96 -10.54
CA VAL A 140 11.13 3.77 -9.69
C VAL A 140 10.16 2.76 -10.25
N GLU A 141 10.70 1.78 -10.96
CA GLU A 141 9.93 0.69 -11.53
C GLU A 141 9.76 -0.40 -10.49
N TRP A 142 8.60 -1.05 -10.52
CA TRP A 142 8.29 -2.11 -9.57
C TRP A 142 7.59 -3.28 -10.26
N THR A 143 7.97 -4.48 -9.82
CA THR A 143 7.47 -5.75 -10.36
C THR A 143 7.06 -6.65 -9.22
N ARG A 144 5.88 -7.26 -9.35
CA ARG A 144 5.32 -8.23 -8.42
C ARG A 144 6.03 -9.56 -8.60
N VAL A 145 6.43 -10.16 -7.48
CA VAL A 145 7.15 -11.43 -7.49
C VAL A 145 6.68 -12.38 -6.41
N HIS A 146 6.86 -13.66 -6.68
CA HIS A 146 6.90 -14.72 -5.69
C HIS A 146 8.33 -15.24 -5.59
N TYR A 147 8.79 -15.50 -4.37
CA TYR A 147 10.07 -16.16 -4.21
C TYR A 147 9.92 -17.68 -4.14
N ARG A 148 10.88 -18.42 -4.70
CA ARG A 148 10.93 -19.88 -4.68
C ARG A 148 12.37 -20.36 -4.53
N GLY A 149 12.56 -21.53 -3.91
CA GLY A 149 13.86 -22.18 -3.79
C GLY A 149 14.25 -22.40 -2.32
N PRO A 150 15.49 -22.82 -2.03
CA PRO A 150 15.91 -23.05 -0.66
C PRO A 150 15.92 -21.73 0.10
N TYR A 151 15.15 -21.66 1.17
CA TYR A 151 15.13 -20.53 2.10
C TYR A 151 16.38 -20.61 2.99
N GLY A 152 17.13 -19.51 3.05
CA GLY A 152 18.38 -19.42 3.80
C GLY A 152 18.27 -18.47 4.98
N GLY A 153 17.46 -18.81 5.98
CA GLY A 153 17.14 -17.91 7.11
C GLY A 153 16.05 -16.88 6.79
N GLU A 154 15.74 -16.02 7.75
CA GLU A 154 14.60 -15.07 7.69
C GLU A 154 14.75 -13.99 6.60
N GLU A 155 15.97 -13.74 6.13
CA GLU A 155 16.31 -12.68 5.16
C GLU A 155 16.45 -13.19 3.71
N ASN A 156 16.45 -14.51 3.50
CA ASN A 156 16.61 -15.10 2.17
C ASN A 156 15.36 -15.86 1.76
N LEU A 157 14.50 -15.17 1.02
CA LEU A 157 13.27 -15.74 0.45
C LEU A 157 13.53 -16.68 -0.73
N GLY A 158 14.77 -16.79 -1.22
CA GLY A 158 15.13 -17.58 -2.40
C GLY A 158 15.16 -16.74 -3.68
N THR A 159 14.87 -17.36 -4.81
CA THR A 159 14.91 -16.70 -6.13
C THR A 159 13.57 -16.07 -6.47
N ALA A 160 13.57 -14.82 -6.93
CA ALA A 160 12.36 -14.13 -7.37
C ALA A 160 11.87 -14.61 -8.74
N TYR A 161 10.56 -14.80 -8.87
CA TYR A 161 9.84 -15.12 -10.10
C TYR A 161 8.70 -14.12 -10.27
N ASP A 162 8.46 -13.67 -11.50
CA ASP A 162 7.26 -12.88 -11.82
C ASP A 162 5.98 -13.70 -11.58
N LEU A 163 4.82 -13.03 -11.56
CA LEU A 163 3.53 -13.70 -11.34
C LEU A 163 3.14 -14.71 -12.43
N ASP A 164 3.83 -14.69 -13.59
CA ASP A 164 3.68 -15.71 -14.64
C ASP A 164 4.62 -16.91 -14.42
N GLY A 165 5.39 -16.92 -13.33
CA GLY A 165 6.30 -18.00 -12.94
C GLY A 165 7.66 -17.99 -13.65
N LYS A 166 8.02 -16.92 -14.39
CA LYS A 166 9.34 -16.79 -15.01
C LYS A 166 10.29 -16.10 -14.05
N SER A 167 11.58 -16.48 -14.08
CA SER A 167 12.59 -15.84 -13.23
C SER A 167 12.63 -14.32 -13.46
N TYR A 168 12.61 -13.57 -12.36
CA TYR A 168 12.72 -12.12 -12.39
C TYR A 168 14.08 -11.71 -12.97
N ARG A 169 14.05 -10.73 -13.87
CA ARG A 169 15.25 -10.10 -14.44
C ARG A 169 15.00 -8.61 -14.57
N SER A 170 15.99 -7.83 -14.17
CA SER A 170 15.99 -6.37 -14.31
C SER A 170 15.76 -5.96 -15.77
N GLY A 171 14.99 -4.89 -15.98
CA GLY A 171 14.67 -4.35 -17.31
C GLY A 171 13.63 -5.15 -18.12
N ARG A 172 12.93 -6.12 -17.53
CA ARG A 172 11.75 -6.76 -18.15
C ARG A 172 10.49 -5.89 -17.96
N ARG A 173 9.36 -6.36 -18.51
CA ARG A 173 8.04 -5.73 -18.28
C ARG A 173 7.78 -5.60 -16.78
N VAL A 174 7.43 -4.40 -16.34
CA VAL A 174 7.14 -4.07 -14.94
C VAL A 174 5.64 -3.93 -14.71
N ASP A 175 5.20 -4.02 -13.45
CA ASP A 175 3.79 -3.89 -13.07
C ASP A 175 3.40 -2.44 -12.75
N GLY A 176 4.38 -1.60 -12.43
CA GLY A 176 4.18 -0.17 -12.40
C GLY A 176 5.45 0.65 -12.27
N ARG A 177 5.26 1.96 -12.23
CA ARG A 177 6.31 2.96 -12.22
C ARG A 177 5.87 4.17 -11.40
N LEU A 178 6.72 4.57 -10.46
CA LEU A 178 6.59 5.81 -9.70
C LEU A 178 7.58 6.83 -10.25
N LEU A 179 7.14 8.07 -10.46
CA LEU A 179 8.01 9.13 -10.97
C LEU A 179 8.29 10.17 -9.90
N LEU A 180 9.58 10.39 -9.61
CA LEU A 180 10.02 11.51 -8.78
C LEU A 180 10.61 12.60 -9.66
N TYR A 181 10.21 13.84 -9.43
CA TYR A 181 10.73 15.01 -10.12
C TYR A 181 11.59 15.85 -9.19
N GLN A 182 12.73 16.34 -9.68
CA GLN A 182 13.57 17.25 -8.91
C GLN A 182 13.02 18.68 -8.95
N THR A 183 12.70 19.23 -7.79
CA THR A 183 12.37 20.64 -7.60
C THR A 183 13.59 21.43 -7.09
N LYS A 184 13.41 22.75 -6.98
CA LYS A 184 14.44 23.63 -6.39
C LYS A 184 14.79 23.21 -4.95
N ASP A 185 13.83 22.66 -4.21
CA ASP A 185 13.96 22.40 -2.77
C ASP A 185 14.21 20.92 -2.44
N CYS A 186 13.61 19.97 -3.17
CA CYS A 186 13.79 18.54 -2.95
C CYS A 186 13.37 17.72 -4.19
N TRP A 187 13.14 16.42 -4.03
CA TRP A 187 12.42 15.56 -4.95
C TRP A 187 10.96 15.48 -4.54
N GLU A 188 10.05 15.40 -5.52
CA GLU A 188 8.63 15.23 -5.28
C GLU A 188 8.11 14.03 -6.07
N LEU A 189 7.24 13.24 -5.46
CA LEU A 189 6.52 12.20 -6.16
C LEU A 189 5.38 12.81 -6.97
N VAL A 190 5.42 12.63 -8.29
CA VAL A 190 4.54 13.31 -9.24
C VAL A 190 3.64 12.37 -10.04
N ALA A 191 3.98 11.08 -10.18
CA ALA A 191 3.14 10.13 -10.90
C ALA A 191 3.18 8.70 -10.33
N ASP A 192 2.07 7.98 -10.46
CA ASP A 192 1.90 6.53 -10.25
C ASP A 192 1.27 5.92 -11.51
N ILE A 193 2.07 5.17 -12.26
CA ILE A 193 1.67 4.50 -13.50
C ILE A 193 1.60 3.00 -13.24
N ARG A 194 0.47 2.36 -13.54
CA ARG A 194 0.26 0.92 -13.34
C ARG A 194 -0.03 0.23 -14.67
N TYR A 195 0.62 -0.91 -14.89
CA TYR A 195 0.41 -1.74 -16.08
C TYR A 195 -0.56 -2.86 -15.73
N VAL A 196 -1.79 -2.75 -16.22
CA VAL A 196 -2.85 -3.75 -16.00
C VAL A 196 -2.86 -4.75 -17.16
N LYS A 197 -2.99 -6.03 -16.84
CA LYS A 197 -3.23 -7.09 -17.83
C LYS A 197 -4.72 -7.25 -18.06
#